data_AF-A0A4Y9YSM6-F1
#
_entry.id   AF-A0A4Y9YSM6-F1
#
_cell.length_a   1.000
_cell.length_b   1.000
_cell.length_c   1.000
_cell.angle_alpha   90.00
_cell.angle_beta   90.00
_cell.angle_gamma   90.00
#
_symmetry.space_group_name_H-M   'P 1'
#
loop_
_entity.id
_entity.type
_entity.pdbx_description
1 polymer ?
#
loop_
_entity_poly.entity_id
_entity_poly.type
_entity_poly.pdbx_seq_one_letter_code
_entity_poly.pdbx_strand_id
1 'polypeptide(L)'
;MDWLASRRPDDLAPFPLSAYTGLQTFTLHFIISSNRWTEYSHLSDINALLGWLDSPSLTTITLAVHTSIMRDTQFPSVEARDVQWEELRALEWRDMERLLVQPKFAGLKKLVIYGGGDESILHSHLQRVCPTLHGRGLIDLA
;
A
#
# COMPACT_ATOMS: atom_id res chain seq x y z
N MET A 1 4.26 27.07 -6.06
CA MET A 1 3.04 27.20 -5.23
C MET A 1 2.63 25.79 -4.83
N ASP A 2 3.10 25.34 -3.68
CA ASP A 2 2.83 24.01 -3.14
C ASP A 2 1.47 23.98 -2.45
N TRP A 3 0.44 23.53 -3.18
CA TRP A 3 -0.90 23.35 -2.63
C TRP A 3 -1.05 22.05 -1.81
N LEU A 4 -0.01 21.20 -1.76
CA LEU A 4 -0.03 19.91 -1.06
C LEU A 4 0.72 19.91 0.28
N ALA A 5 1.50 20.94 0.60
CA ALA A 5 2.30 20.99 1.83
C ALA A 5 1.53 21.47 3.08
N SER A 6 0.24 21.80 2.95
CA SER A 6 -0.52 22.48 4.02
C SER A 6 -1.74 21.72 4.54
N ARG A 7 -1.97 20.47 4.12
CA ARG A 7 -3.01 19.63 4.73
C ARG A 7 -2.41 18.80 5.85
N ARG A 8 -2.92 19.01 7.07
CA ARG A 8 -2.71 18.03 8.14
C ARG A 8 -3.37 16.71 7.70
N PRO A 9 -2.89 15.56 8.18
CA PRO A 9 -3.56 14.27 7.92
C PRO A 9 -5.07 14.30 8.24
N ASP A 10 -5.46 15.18 9.17
CA ASP A 10 -6.85 15.42 9.60
C ASP A 10 -7.73 16.16 8.56
N ASP A 11 -7.16 16.77 7.51
CA ASP A 11 -7.87 17.52 6.46
C ASP A 11 -8.25 16.66 5.24
N LEU A 12 -7.87 15.38 5.22
CA LEU A 12 -8.46 14.42 4.31
C LEU A 12 -9.81 14.01 4.92
N ALA A 13 -10.87 14.75 4.57
CA ALA A 13 -12.22 14.26 4.80
C ALA A 13 -12.27 12.81 4.30
N PRO A 14 -12.63 11.83 5.15
CA PRO A 14 -12.66 10.44 4.73
C PRO A 14 -13.52 10.39 3.48
N PHE A 15 -12.98 9.87 2.39
CA PHE A 15 -13.76 9.51 1.23
C PHE A 15 -14.23 8.08 1.51
N PRO A 16 -15.41 7.86 2.14
CA PRO A 16 -15.83 6.53 2.47
C PRO A 16 -16.02 5.75 1.17
N LEU A 17 -15.09 4.84 0.89
CA LEU A 17 -15.24 3.80 -0.13
C LEU A 17 -16.23 2.72 0.35
N SER A 18 -16.94 2.96 1.45
CA SER A 18 -17.70 1.97 2.21
C SER A 18 -19.07 1.62 1.63
N ALA A 19 -19.43 2.12 0.44
CA ALA A 19 -20.73 1.87 -0.19
C ALA A 19 -20.66 0.91 -1.40
N TYR A 20 -19.49 0.35 -1.73
CA TYR A 20 -19.32 -0.44 -2.95
C TYR A 20 -19.46 -1.95 -2.70
N THR A 21 -20.70 -2.43 -2.57
CA THR A 21 -21.01 -3.86 -2.36
C THR A 21 -20.52 -4.78 -3.48
N GLY A 22 -20.29 -4.25 -4.68
CA GLY A 22 -19.80 -5.00 -5.85
C GLY A 22 -18.30 -4.87 -6.14
N LEU A 23 -17.52 -4.16 -5.32
CA LEU A 23 -16.08 -4.00 -5.55
C LEU A 23 -15.35 -5.33 -5.35
N GLN A 24 -14.87 -5.92 -6.43
CA GLN A 24 -14.11 -7.19 -6.37
C GLN A 24 -12.60 -6.98 -6.33
N THR A 25 -12.12 -5.92 -6.95
CA THR A 25 -10.70 -5.61 -7.08
C THR A 25 -10.45 -4.16 -6.69
N PHE A 26 -9.43 -3.92 -5.88
CA PHE A 26 -8.98 -2.59 -5.52
C PHE A 26 -7.49 -2.46 -5.79
N THR A 27 -7.10 -1.40 -6.49
CA THR A 27 -5.68 -1.12 -6.77
C THR A 27 -5.31 0.21 -6.12
N LEU A 28 -4.33 0.17 -5.22
CA LEU A 28 -3.75 1.34 -4.57
C LEU A 28 -2.38 1.61 -5.19
N HIS A 29 -2.28 2.71 -5.92
CA HIS A 29 -0.99 3.28 -6.34
C HIS A 29 -0.58 4.35 -5.33
N PHE A 30 0.50 4.11 -4.61
CA PHE A 30 1.03 5.05 -3.63
C PHE A 30 2.35 5.63 -4.16
N ILE A 31 2.36 6.92 -4.49
CA ILE A 31 3.54 7.59 -5.07
C ILE A 31 4.20 8.44 -3.98
N ILE A 32 5.48 8.20 -3.73
CA ILE A 32 6.25 8.90 -2.71
C ILE A 32 7.28 9.80 -3.38
N SER A 33 7.15 11.11 -3.20
CA SER A 33 8.01 12.13 -3.82
C SER A 33 9.26 12.44 -3.00
N SER A 34 9.86 11.45 -2.31
CA SER A 34 11.01 11.66 -1.43
C SER A 34 12.07 10.57 -1.55
N ASN A 35 13.33 10.96 -1.42
CA ASN A 35 14.49 10.07 -1.40
C ASN A 35 14.73 9.40 -0.04
N ARG A 36 13.97 9.77 1.01
CA ARG A 36 14.03 9.16 2.35
C ARG A 36 12.69 8.58 2.79
N TRP A 37 11.96 8.02 1.84
CA TRP A 37 10.57 7.63 2.04
C TRP A 37 10.35 6.63 3.19
N THR A 38 11.34 5.80 3.50
CA THR A 38 11.30 4.85 4.63
C THR A 38 11.22 5.52 6.00
N GLU A 39 11.53 6.81 6.11
CA GLU A 39 11.43 7.60 7.35
C GLU A 39 10.06 8.29 7.50
N TYR A 40 9.15 8.15 6.52
CA TYR A 40 7.89 8.89 6.52
C TYR A 40 6.75 8.14 7.21
N SER A 41 6.08 8.86 8.11
CA SER A 41 4.83 8.42 8.76
C SER A 41 3.69 8.18 7.77
N HIS A 42 3.75 8.71 6.55
CA HIS A 42 2.73 8.55 5.51
C HIS A 42 2.52 7.10 5.04
N LEU A 43 3.43 6.18 5.33
CA LEU A 43 3.20 4.75 5.06
C LEU A 43 2.03 4.19 5.87
N SER A 44 1.70 4.80 7.02
CA SER A 44 0.51 4.47 7.79
C SER A 44 -0.80 4.86 7.05
N ASP A 45 -0.74 5.80 6.11
CA ASP A 45 -1.90 6.22 5.31
C ASP A 45 -2.40 5.08 4.42
N ILE A 46 -1.53 4.15 4.02
CA ILE A 46 -1.92 2.94 3.27
C ILE A 46 -2.94 2.12 4.08
N ASN A 47 -2.65 1.89 5.36
CA ASN A 47 -3.56 1.15 6.24
C ASN A 47 -4.85 1.92 6.50
N ALA A 48 -4.79 3.26 6.60
CA ALA A 48 -5.98 4.09 6.73
C ALA A 48 -6.89 3.98 5.50
N LEU A 49 -6.32 4.06 4.29
CA LEU A 49 -7.03 3.95 3.02
C LEU A 49 -7.67 2.57 2.85
N LEU A 50 -6.92 1.49 3.14
CA LEU A 50 -7.46 0.14 3.18
C LEU A 50 -8.57 0.02 4.24
N GLY A 51 -8.41 0.71 5.37
CA GLY A 51 -9.40 0.77 6.45
C GLY A 51 -10.75 1.32 6.02
N TRP A 52 -10.79 2.21 5.03
CA TRP A 52 -12.02 2.79 4.49
C TRP A 52 -12.73 1.90 3.47
N LEU A 53 -12.09 0.81 3.03
CA LEU A 53 -12.76 -0.19 2.20
C LEU A 53 -13.78 -0.95 3.05
N ASP A 54 -14.99 -1.01 2.52
CA ASP A 54 -16.06 -1.88 3.01
C ASP A 54 -16.74 -2.51 1.80
N SER A 55 -16.29 -3.70 1.45
CA SER A 55 -16.88 -4.48 0.37
C SER A 55 -16.72 -5.98 0.65
N PRO A 56 -17.83 -6.67 0.99
CA PRO A 56 -17.80 -8.12 1.20
C PRO A 56 -17.38 -8.92 -0.04
N SER A 57 -17.53 -8.32 -1.22
CA SER A 57 -17.17 -8.92 -2.51
C SER A 57 -15.70 -8.74 -2.87
N LEU A 58 -14.91 -8.01 -2.06
CA LEU A 58 -13.52 -7.72 -2.37
C LEU A 58 -12.67 -8.99 -2.28
N THR A 59 -12.16 -9.44 -3.43
CA THR A 59 -11.33 -10.63 -3.54
C THR A 59 -9.86 -10.30 -3.75
N THR A 60 -9.54 -9.13 -4.29
CA THR A 60 -8.16 -8.77 -4.64
C THR A 60 -7.86 -7.34 -4.26
N ILE A 61 -6.76 -7.16 -3.53
CA ILE A 61 -6.13 -5.86 -3.30
C ILE A 61 -4.78 -5.89 -4.01
N THR A 62 -4.48 -4.84 -4.76
CA THR A 62 -3.18 -4.63 -5.38
C THR A 62 -2.56 -3.40 -4.75
N LEU A 63 -1.35 -3.53 -4.21
CA LEU A 63 -0.55 -2.44 -3.66
C LEU A 63 0.66 -2.23 -4.56
N ALA A 64 0.75 -1.05 -5.18
CA ALA A 64 1.91 -0.64 -5.96
C ALA A 64 2.48 0.64 -5.34
N VAL A 65 3.68 0.53 -4.76
CA VAL A 65 4.38 1.68 -4.18
C VAL A 65 5.45 2.14 -5.17
N HIS A 66 5.41 3.42 -5.48
CA HIS A 66 6.28 4.07 -6.45
C HIS A 66 7.09 5.15 -5.77
N THR A 67 8.36 5.27 -6.12
CA THR A 67 9.16 6.46 -5.78
C THR A 67 9.19 7.41 -6.97
N SER A 68 8.90 8.68 -6.71
CA SER A 68 9.06 9.77 -7.66
C SER A 68 10.28 10.57 -7.23
N ILE A 69 11.37 10.47 -8.00
CA ILE A 69 12.49 11.40 -7.87
C ILE A 69 12.10 12.65 -8.65
N MET A 70 11.73 13.74 -7.98
CA MET A 70 11.61 15.04 -8.66
C MET A 70 13.00 15.43 -9.18
N ARG A 71 13.27 15.16 -10.45
CA ARG A 71 14.44 15.66 -11.15
C ARG A 71 14.14 17.07 -11.63
N ASP A 72 14.52 18.04 -10.79
CA ASP A 72 14.69 19.44 -11.17
C ASP A 72 13.42 20.18 -11.63
N THR A 73 13.26 21.43 -11.21
CA THR A 73 12.02 22.22 -11.43
C THR A 73 11.79 22.65 -12.87
N GLN A 74 12.73 22.34 -13.77
CA GLN A 74 12.72 22.81 -15.17
C GLN A 74 12.11 21.80 -16.15
N PHE A 75 12.01 20.51 -15.81
CA PHE A 75 11.41 19.49 -16.68
C PHE A 75 10.65 18.44 -15.84
N PRO A 76 9.33 18.56 -15.68
CA PRO A 76 8.54 17.69 -14.82
C PRO A 76 8.23 16.35 -15.51
N SER A 77 9.24 15.59 -15.92
CA SER A 77 9.04 14.17 -16.22
C SER A 77 9.30 13.38 -14.95
N VAL A 78 8.25 13.17 -14.17
CA VAL A 78 8.27 12.27 -13.01
C VAL A 78 8.36 10.83 -13.55
N GLU A 79 9.57 10.27 -13.59
CA GLU A 79 9.72 8.83 -13.74
C GLU A 79 9.40 8.18 -12.38
N ALA A 80 8.18 7.69 -12.24
CA ALA A 80 7.82 6.79 -11.15
C ALA A 80 8.61 5.48 -11.33
N ARG A 81 9.32 5.08 -10.29
CA ARG A 81 10.03 3.79 -10.24
C ARG A 81 9.42 2.91 -9.18
N ASP A 82 9.30 1.62 -9.50
CA ASP A 82 8.90 0.63 -8.51
C ASP A 82 9.89 0.63 -7.34
N VAL A 83 9.32 0.60 -6.14
CA VAL A 83 10.08 0.49 -4.90
C VAL A 83 10.76 -0.88 -4.82
N GLN A 84 11.97 -0.94 -4.27
CA GLN A 84 12.67 -2.22 -4.12
C GLN A 84 12.03 -3.10 -3.03
N TRP A 85 12.11 -4.42 -3.17
CA TRP A 85 11.55 -5.37 -2.20
C TRP A 85 12.09 -5.20 -0.77
N GLU A 86 13.40 -4.94 -0.63
CA GLU A 86 14.04 -4.63 0.66
C GLU A 86 13.40 -3.42 1.35
N GLU A 87 12.98 -2.46 0.53
CA GLU A 87 12.51 -1.14 0.87
C GLU A 87 11.03 -1.22 1.33
N LEU A 88 10.23 -2.07 0.70
CA LEU A 88 8.86 -2.40 1.10
C LEU A 88 8.75 -3.01 2.51
N ARG A 89 9.85 -3.47 3.12
CA ARG A 89 9.87 -3.87 4.53
C ARG A 89 9.55 -2.74 5.50
N ALA A 90 9.67 -1.48 5.06
CA ALA A 90 9.32 -0.31 5.87
C ALA A 90 7.80 -0.13 6.06
N LEU A 91 6.97 -0.86 5.32
CA LEU A 91 5.53 -0.84 5.53
C LEU A 91 5.13 -1.46 6.87
N GLU A 92 4.05 -0.94 7.45
CA GLU A 92 3.45 -1.42 8.69
C GLU A 92 2.68 -2.73 8.47
N TRP A 93 3.42 -3.77 8.09
CA TRP A 93 2.92 -5.07 7.66
C TRP A 93 2.04 -5.75 8.70
N ARG A 94 2.43 -5.68 9.98
CA ARG A 94 1.62 -6.25 11.09
C ARG A 94 0.26 -5.59 11.20
N ASP A 95 0.21 -4.29 11.01
CA ASP A 95 -1.03 -3.52 11.10
C ASP A 95 -1.91 -3.81 9.88
N MET A 96 -1.28 -3.95 8.71
CA MET A 96 -1.95 -4.41 7.50
C MET A 96 -2.52 -5.82 7.67
N GLU A 97 -1.77 -6.77 8.26
CA GLU A 97 -2.29 -8.11 8.57
C GLU A 97 -3.49 -8.02 9.51
N ARG A 98 -3.38 -7.30 10.63
CA ARG A 98 -4.49 -7.10 11.59
C ARG A 98 -5.73 -6.52 10.92
N LEU A 99 -5.55 -5.64 9.94
CA LEU A 99 -6.64 -5.06 9.16
C LEU A 99 -7.25 -6.08 8.20
N LEU A 100 -6.44 -6.77 7.40
CA LEU A 100 -6.89 -7.66 6.33
C LEU A 100 -7.45 -9.01 6.81
N VAL A 101 -7.21 -9.39 8.06
CA VAL A 101 -7.85 -10.56 8.68
C VAL A 101 -9.24 -10.27 9.26
N GLN A 102 -9.69 -9.00 9.27
CA GLN A 102 -11.00 -8.64 9.80
C GLN A 102 -12.13 -9.27 8.97
N PRO A 103 -13.31 -9.55 9.57
CA PRO A 103 -14.44 -10.17 8.88
C PRO A 103 -14.89 -9.45 7.59
N LYS A 104 -14.73 -8.13 7.53
CA LYS A 104 -15.07 -7.34 6.32
C LYS A 104 -14.22 -7.69 5.09
N PHE A 105 -13.06 -8.31 5.29
CA PHE A 105 -12.20 -8.85 4.23
C PHE A 105 -12.23 -10.38 4.16
N ALA A 106 -13.28 -11.04 4.68
CA ALA A 106 -13.39 -12.50 4.61
C ALA A 106 -13.36 -13.04 3.17
N GLY A 107 -13.82 -12.25 2.20
CA GLY A 107 -13.77 -12.56 0.77
C GLY A 107 -12.40 -12.40 0.12
N LEU A 108 -11.42 -11.79 0.81
CA LEU A 108 -10.10 -11.51 0.25
C LEU A 108 -9.35 -12.81 -0.04
N LYS A 109 -8.93 -12.97 -1.30
CA LYS A 109 -8.21 -14.12 -1.82
C LYS A 109 -6.76 -13.78 -2.18
N LYS A 110 -6.48 -12.50 -2.45
CA LYS A 110 -5.18 -12.08 -2.95
C LYS A 110 -4.84 -10.65 -2.52
N LEU A 111 -3.63 -10.47 -2.02
CA LEU A 111 -2.92 -9.21 -1.83
C LEU A 111 -1.71 -9.26 -2.77
N VAL A 112 -1.81 -8.55 -3.88
CA VAL A 112 -0.70 -8.42 -4.85
C VAL A 112 0.14 -7.23 -4.45
N ILE A 113 1.44 -7.41 -4.30
CA ILE A 113 2.38 -6.35 -3.98
C ILE A 113 3.32 -6.21 -5.18
N TYR A 114 3.45 -5.00 -5.71
CA TYR A 114 4.39 -4.67 -6.78
C TYR A 114 5.66 -4.05 -6.22
N GLY A 115 6.80 -4.45 -6.79
CA GLY A 115 8.11 -3.99 -6.41
C GLY A 115 9.20 -4.50 -7.34
N GLY A 116 10.45 -4.13 -7.06
CA GLY A 116 11.61 -4.52 -7.86
C GLY A 116 12.74 -5.17 -7.05
N GLY A 117 13.62 -5.89 -7.74
CA GLY A 117 14.82 -6.50 -7.15
C GLY A 117 14.63 -7.95 -6.75
N ASP A 118 15.32 -8.39 -5.69
CA ASP A 118 15.24 -9.77 -5.17
C ASP A 118 14.02 -9.99 -4.27
N GLU A 119 13.03 -10.71 -4.79
CA GLU A 119 11.75 -11.01 -4.13
C GLU A 119 11.93 -11.78 -2.82
N SER A 120 12.96 -12.63 -2.73
CA SER A 120 13.18 -13.52 -1.59
C SER A 120 13.33 -12.76 -0.27
N ILE A 121 13.85 -11.54 -0.34
CA ILE A 121 14.04 -10.63 0.79
C ILE A 121 12.70 -10.25 1.42
N LEU A 122 11.75 -9.78 0.61
CA LEU A 122 10.44 -9.40 1.12
C LEU A 122 9.64 -10.64 1.52
N HIS A 123 9.72 -11.72 0.73
CA HIS A 123 9.02 -12.96 1.04
C HIS A 123 9.41 -13.52 2.42
N SER A 124 10.70 -13.65 2.73
CA SER A 124 11.17 -14.10 4.05
C SER A 124 10.82 -13.12 5.17
N HIS A 125 10.76 -11.83 4.88
CA HIS A 125 10.28 -10.85 5.85
C HIS A 125 8.79 -11.07 6.16
N LEU A 126 7.93 -11.17 5.15
CA LEU A 126 6.49 -11.34 5.27
C LEU A 126 6.09 -12.63 5.97
N GLN A 127 6.81 -13.73 5.73
CA GLN A 127 6.64 -14.99 6.49
C GLN A 127 6.73 -14.80 8.00
N ARG A 128 7.60 -13.88 8.44
CA ARG A 128 7.86 -13.62 9.86
C ARG A 128 6.93 -12.56 10.45
N VAL A 129 6.57 -11.52 9.68
CA VAL A 129 5.80 -10.39 10.20
C VAL A 129 4.29 -10.50 9.95
N CYS A 130 3.88 -11.24 8.93
CA CYS A 130 2.48 -11.50 8.56
C CYS A 130 2.21 -13.00 8.37
N PRO A 131 2.41 -13.83 9.41
CA PRO A 131 2.31 -15.28 9.29
C PRO A 131 0.90 -15.76 8.91
N THR A 132 -0.15 -15.01 9.24
CA THR A 132 -1.54 -15.38 8.93
C THR A 132 -1.85 -15.15 7.46
N LEU A 133 -1.48 -13.99 6.91
CA LEU A 133 -1.66 -13.71 5.49
C LEU A 133 -0.80 -14.65 4.63
N HIS A 134 0.44 -14.89 5.06
CA HIS A 134 1.36 -15.82 4.38
C HIS A 134 0.84 -17.26 4.44
N GLY A 135 0.46 -17.75 5.63
CA GLY A 135 -0.05 -19.11 5.81
C GLY A 135 -1.37 -19.39 5.06
N ARG A 136 -2.16 -18.34 4.78
CA ARG A 136 -3.36 -18.43 3.92
C ARG A 136 -3.05 -18.36 2.42
N GLY A 137 -1.79 -18.16 2.02
CA GLY A 137 -1.39 -17.98 0.64
C GLY A 137 -2.00 -16.73 -0.01
N LEU A 138 -2.31 -15.70 0.78
CA LEU A 138 -2.95 -14.49 0.27
C LEU A 138 -1.97 -13.55 -0.42
N ILE A 139 -0.69 -13.60 -0.08
CA ILE A 139 0.31 -12.66 -0.58
C ILE A 139 0.89 -13.17 -1.90
N ASP A 140 0.90 -12.31 -2.92
CA ASP A 140 1.58 -12.53 -4.19
C ASP A 140 2.49 -11.35 -4.50
N LEU A 141 3.71 -11.62 -4.96
CA LEU A 141 4.72 -10.61 -5.27
C LEU A 141 4.86 -10.56 -6.80
N ALA A 142 4.63 -9.39 -7.39
CA ALA A 142 4.51 -9.17 -8.83
C ALA A 142 5.51 -8.14 -9.37
#